data_AF-A0A9E3LIW3-F1
#
_entry.id   AF-A0A9E3LIW3-F1
#
_cell.length_a   1.000
_cell.length_b   1.000
_cell.length_c   1.000
_cell.angle_alpha   90.00
_cell.angle_beta   90.00
_cell.angle_gamma   90.00
#
_symmetry.space_group_name_H-M   'P 1'
#
loop_
_entity.id
_entity.type
_entity.pdbx_description
1 polymer ?
#
loop_
_entity_poly.entity_id
_entity_poly.type
_entity_poly.pdbx_seq_one_letter_code
_entity_poly.pdbx_strand_id
1 'polypeptide(L)' 'MTEPDVREALRSWIAERNPELPPGEPADDTRLIERRYLTSLQVADLLLFVEELRQQPIDPASLRPGVFRSIDAIHSAFFS' A
#
# COMPACT_ATOMS: atom_id res chain seq x y z
N MET A 1 -10.56 10.02 -8.19
CA MET A 1 -9.33 9.26 -8.48
C MET A 1 -9.72 8.05 -9.29
N THR A 2 -8.98 7.73 -10.34
CA THR A 2 -9.18 6.49 -11.10
C THR A 2 -8.36 5.36 -10.45
N GLU A 3 -8.69 4.09 -10.72
CA GLU A 3 -7.92 2.94 -10.24
C GLU A 3 -6.41 3.04 -10.59
N PRO A 4 -6.02 3.40 -11.82
CA PRO A 4 -4.61 3.60 -12.18
C PRO A 4 -3.90 4.62 -11.28
N ASP A 5 -4.57 5.73 -10.94
CA ASP A 5 -4.02 6.78 -10.09
C ASP A 5 -3.75 6.28 -8.67
N VAL A 6 -4.64 5.45 -8.11
CA VAL A 6 -4.48 4.85 -6.77
C VAL A 6 -3.26 3.93 -6.75
N ARG A 7 -3.14 3.06 -7.76
CA ARG A 7 -2.04 2.08 -7.85
C ARG A 7 -0.69 2.79 -7.99
N GLU A 8 -0.63 3.83 -8.83
CA GLU A 8 0.57 4.64 -8.98
C GLU A 8 0.94 5.36 -7.67
N ALA A 9 -0.03 5.94 -6.97
CA ALA A 9 0.19 6.59 -5.68
C ALA A 9 0.75 5.60 -4.63
N LEU A 10 0.22 4.38 -4.57
CA LEU A 10 0.73 3.33 -3.68
C LEU A 10 2.15 2.90 -4.06
N ARG A 11 2.44 2.71 -5.36
CA ARG A 11 3.80 2.38 -5.84
C ARG A 11 4.80 3.46 -5.46
N SER A 12 4.48 4.73 -5.73
CA SER A 12 5.33 5.88 -5.40
C SER A 12 5.60 5.97 -3.90
N TRP A 13 4.56 5.83 -3.07
CA TRP A 13 4.71 5.89 -1.61
C TRP A 13 5.67 4.83 -1.06
N ILE A 14 5.63 3.62 -1.62
CA ILE A 14 6.53 2.52 -1.25
C ILE A 14 7.94 2.80 -1.77
N ALA A 15 8.08 3.26 -3.02
CA ALA A 15 9.38 3.55 -3.62
C ALA A 15 10.15 4.67 -2.89
N GLU A 16 9.46 5.74 -2.49
CA GLU A 16 10.04 6.84 -1.70
C GLU A 16 10.67 6.38 -0.38
N ARG A 17 10.15 5.30 0.20
CA ARG A 17 10.63 4.73 1.48
C ARG A 17 11.68 3.64 1.30
N ASN A 18 11.91 3.21 0.07
CA ASN A 18 12.85 2.15 -0.28
C ASN A 18 13.70 2.62 -1.48
N PRO A 19 14.63 3.58 -1.28
CA PRO A 19 15.40 4.20 -2.38
C PRO A 19 16.33 3.22 -3.10
N GLU A 20 16.57 2.06 -2.51
CA GLU A 20 17.37 0.96 -3.08
C GLU A 20 16.57 0.01 -3.98
N LEU A 21 15.27 0.27 -4.18
CA LEU A 21 14.45 -0.56 -5.07
C LEU A 21 14.94 -0.49 -6.51
N PRO A 22 14.95 -1.63 -7.21
CA PRO A 22 15.20 -1.66 -8.65
C PRO A 22 14.18 -0.80 -9.41
N PRO A 23 14.57 -0.20 -10.55
CA PRO A 23 13.63 0.45 -11.44
C PRO A 23 12.50 -0.51 -11.85
N GLY A 24 11.25 -0.08 -11.69
CA GLY A 24 10.07 -0.90 -11.98
C GLY A 24 9.57 -1.76 -10.81
N GLU A 25 10.18 -1.68 -9.64
CA GLU A 25 9.65 -2.26 -8.39
C GLU A 25 9.01 -1.20 -7.47
N PRO A 26 8.03 -1.57 -6.62
CA PRO A 26 7.38 -2.89 -6.58
C PRO A 26 6.34 -3.05 -7.70
N ALA A 27 6.22 -4.28 -8.24
CA ALA A 27 5.06 -4.68 -9.05
C ALA A 27 3.81 -4.85 -8.16
N ASP A 28 2.62 -4.80 -8.76
CA ASP A 28 1.36 -4.77 -8.00
C ASP A 28 1.10 -6.02 -7.14
N ASP A 29 1.64 -7.18 -7.56
CA ASP A 29 1.54 -8.47 -6.88
C ASP A 29 2.72 -8.76 -5.92
N THR A 30 3.65 -7.81 -5.79
CA THR A 30 4.86 -7.97 -4.97
C THR A 30 4.48 -8.21 -3.51
N ARG A 31 5.10 -9.23 -2.91
CA ARG A 31 4.97 -9.56 -1.49
C ARG A 31 5.72 -8.55 -0.61
N LEU A 32 5.06 -7.45 -0.26
CA LEU A 32 5.67 -6.26 0.36
C LEU A 32 6.33 -6.56 1.72
N ILE A 33 5.67 -7.36 2.56
CA ILE A 33 6.17 -7.70 3.90
C ILE A 33 7.33 -8.69 3.80
N GLU A 34 7.19 -9.74 2.99
CA GLU A 34 8.22 -10.77 2.81
C GLU A 34 9.49 -10.20 2.16
N ARG A 35 9.35 -9.21 1.26
CA ARG A 35 10.47 -8.46 0.67
C ARG A 35 10.99 -7.34 1.55
N ARG A 36 10.34 -7.08 2.69
CA ARG A 36 10.62 -5.97 3.63
C ARG A 36 10.49 -4.57 3.02
N TYR A 37 9.75 -4.45 1.92
CA TYR A 37 9.39 -3.16 1.32
C TYR A 37 8.33 -2.43 2.16
N LEU A 38 7.61 -3.18 3.01
CA LEU A 38 6.72 -2.66 4.02
C LEU A 38 6.98 -3.35 5.36
N THR A 39 7.38 -2.57 6.36
CA THR A 39 7.60 -3.03 7.74
C THR A 39 6.35 -2.77 8.60
N SER A 40 6.23 -3.46 9.74
CA SER A 40 5.10 -3.26 10.67
C SER A 40 4.98 -1.82 11.16
N LEU A 41 6.08 -1.06 11.23
CA LEU A 41 6.07 0.35 11.60
C LEU A 41 5.42 1.21 10.49
N GLN A 42 5.81 0.95 9.24
CA GLN A 42 5.30 1.66 8.06
C GLN A 42 3.84 1.33 7.75
N VAL A 43 3.28 0.24 8.28
CA VAL A 43 1.85 -0.09 8.10
C VAL A 43 0.95 1.01 8.66
N ALA A 44 1.31 1.60 9.81
CA ALA A 44 0.55 2.71 10.38
C ALA A 44 0.57 3.95 9.46
N ASP A 45 1.75 4.29 8.93
CA ASP A 45 1.90 5.39 7.99
C ASP A 45 1.15 5.13 6.66
N LEU A 46 1.15 3.89 6.20
CA LEU A 46 0.43 3.47 5.00
C LEU A 46 -1.09 3.59 5.20
N LEU A 47 -1.59 3.25 6.39
CA LEU A 47 -3.01 3.41 6.71
C LEU A 47 -3.44 4.88 6.62
N LEU A 48 -2.67 5.79 7.21
CA LEU A 48 -2.93 7.24 7.11
C LEU A 48 -2.91 7.70 5.65
N PHE A 49 -1.94 7.25 4.86
CA PHE A 49 -1.88 7.58 3.44
C PHE A 49 -3.10 7.06 2.66
N VAL A 50 -3.57 5.84 2.96
CA VAL A 50 -4.78 5.28 2.33
C VAL A 50 -6.03 6.08 2.75
N GLU A 51 -6.14 6.51 4.00
CA GLU A 51 -7.23 7.38 4.46
C GLU A 51 -7.24 8.72 3.70
N GLU A 52 -6.07 9.32 3.52
CA GLU A 52 -5.89 10.53 2.72
C GLU A 52 -6.29 10.29 1.26
N LEU A 53 -5.85 9.21 0.63
CA LEU A 53 -6.22 8.86 -0.75
C LEU A 53 -7.74 8.64 -0.91
N ARG A 54 -8.42 8.12 0.12
CA ARG A 54 -9.86 7.86 0.11
C ARG A 54 -10.71 9.02 0.60
N GLN A 55 -10.11 9.99 1.27
CA GLN A 55 -10.79 11.05 2.01
C GLN A 55 -11.79 10.50 3.05
N GLN A 56 -11.48 9.33 3.62
CA GLN A 56 -12.32 8.62 4.59
C GLN A 56 -11.45 7.87 5.62
N PRO A 57 -11.84 7.87 6.91
CA PRO A 57 -11.13 7.12 7.93
C PRO A 57 -11.30 5.61 7.72
N ILE A 58 -10.29 4.84 8.12
CA ILE A 58 -10.31 3.38 8.14
C ILE A 58 -10.57 2.93 9.58
N ASP A 59 -11.56 2.07 9.77
CA ASP A 59 -11.74 1.39 11.05
C ASP A 59 -10.66 0.30 11.21
N PRO A 60 -9.74 0.40 12.19
CA PRO A 60 -8.71 -0.61 12.40
C PRO A 60 -9.28 -1.99 12.74
N ALA A 61 -10.48 -2.06 13.34
CA ALA A 61 -11.14 -3.32 13.67
C ALA A 61 -11.64 -4.06 12.41
N SER A 62 -11.77 -3.37 11.27
CA SER A 62 -12.18 -3.97 10.00
C SER A 62 -11.03 -4.65 9.25
N LEU A 63 -9.77 -4.37 9.64
CA LEU A 63 -8.58 -4.85 8.94
C LEU A 63 -8.47 -6.38 8.98
N ARG A 64 -8.31 -6.98 7.80
CA ARG A 64 -8.11 -8.41 7.64
C ARG A 64 -6.62 -8.75 7.55
N PRO A 65 -6.20 -9.95 8.00
CA PRO A 65 -4.86 -10.45 7.74
C PRO A 65 -4.57 -10.46 6.23
N GLY A 66 -3.38 -9.99 5.84
CA GLY A 66 -2.93 -10.02 4.45
C GLY A 66 -3.37 -8.84 3.58
N VAL A 67 -4.11 -7.87 4.12
CA VAL A 67 -4.47 -6.62 3.40
C VAL A 67 -3.22 -5.89 2.88
N PHE A 68 -2.14 -5.91 3.64
CA PHE A 68 -0.88 -5.24 3.29
C PHE A 68 0.12 -6.14 2.55
N ARG A 69 -0.33 -7.27 2.01
CA ARG A 69 0.57 -8.25 1.37
C ARG A 69 1.12 -7.75 0.03
N SER A 70 0.29 -7.05 -0.74
CA SER A 70 0.61 -6.53 -2.07
C SER A 70 -0.23 -5.29 -2.37
N ILE A 71 0.13 -4.54 -3.41
CA ILE A 71 -0.66 -3.39 -3.85
C ILE A 71 -2.04 -3.84 -4.34
N ASP A 72 -2.13 -4.99 -5.00
CA ASP A 72 -3.42 -5.61 -5.35
C ASP A 72 -4.30 -5.85 -4.13
N ALA A 73 -3.73 -6.36 -3.03
CA ALA A 73 -4.48 -6.62 -1.81
C ALA A 73 -4.96 -5.32 -1.16
N ILE A 74 -4.12 -4.28 -1.14
CA ILE A 74 -4.46 -2.95 -0.62
C ILE A 74 -5.58 -2.33 -1.47
N HIS A 75 -5.43 -2.34 -2.79
CA HIS A 75 -6.42 -1.81 -3.72
C HIS A 75 -7.77 -2.52 -3.54
N SER A 76 -7.77 -3.85 -3.53
CA SER A 76 -8.98 -4.65 -3.35
C SER A 76 -9.65 -4.45 -1.99
N ALA A 77 -8.87 -4.21 -0.93
CA ALA A 77 -9.42 -4.04 0.42
C ALA A 77 -10.05 -2.65 0.65
N PHE A 78 -9.53 -1.61 -0.01
CA PHE A 78 -9.84 -0.23 0.35
C PHE A 78 -10.46 0.61 -0.78
N PHE A 79 -10.29 0.20 -2.04
CA PHE A 79 -10.69 1.01 -3.21
C PHE A 79 -11.60 0.25 -4.20
N SER A 80 -11.98 -0.99 -3.87
CA SER A 80 -13.01 -1.76 -4.60
C SER A 80 -14.41 -1.52 -4.06
#